data_AF-A0A074LR56-F1
#
_entry.id   AF-A0A074LR56-F1
#
_cell.length_a   1.000
_cell.length_b   1.000
_cell.length_c   1.000
_cell.angle_alpha   90.00
_cell.angle_beta   90.00
_cell.angle_gamma   90.00
#
_symmetry.space_group_name_H-M   'P 1'
#
loop_
_entity.id
_entity.type
_entity.pdbx_description
1 polymer ?
#
loop_
_entity_poly.entity_id
_entity_poly.type
_entity_poly.pdbx_seq_one_letter_code
_entity_poly.pdbx_strand_id
1 'polypeptide(L)' 'MRVPYVDERDEKLMEWCREVARICVSDEFKRLNRDLLKFYRKSGMDDPFLLAFQDSLFSLFTEGDENFQQSFEYN' A
#
# COMPACT_ATOMS: atom_id res chain seq x y z
N MET A 1 23.90 -7.11 24.50
CA MET A 1 23.18 -7.58 23.30
C MET A 1 23.97 -7.12 22.08
N ARG A 2 24.26 -8.01 21.12
CA ARG A 2 24.73 -7.58 19.79
C ARG A 2 23.53 -6.99 19.07
N VAL A 3 23.63 -5.75 18.64
CA VAL A 3 22.58 -5.11 17.83
C VAL A 3 22.50 -5.87 16.49
N PRO A 4 21.31 -6.19 15.96
CA PRO A 4 21.18 -6.81 14.65
C PRO A 4 21.91 -5.97 13.60
N TYR A 5 22.67 -6.62 12.72
CA TYR A 5 23.25 -5.95 11.56
C TYR A 5 22.12 -5.63 10.59
N VAL A 6 21.94 -4.35 10.30
CA VAL A 6 21.00 -3.85 9.29
C VAL A 6 21.74 -3.84 7.97
N ASP A 7 21.25 -4.60 6.99
CA ASP A 7 21.78 -4.59 5.63
C ASP A 7 20.95 -3.70 4.69
N GLU A 8 21.43 -3.51 3.45
CA GLU A 8 20.77 -2.64 2.47
C GLU A 8 19.31 -3.06 2.16
N ARG A 9 18.97 -4.35 2.32
CA ARG A 9 17.61 -4.85 2.12
C ARG A 9 16.71 -4.44 3.28
N ASP A 10 17.24 -4.44 4.50
CA ASP A 10 16.54 -3.95 5.67
C ASP A 10 16.26 -2.44 5.55
N GLU A 11 17.21 -1.67 5.04
CA GLU A 11 17.02 -0.24 4.77
C GLU A 11 15.91 0.02 3.75
N LYS A 12 15.94 -0.71 2.62
CA LYS A 12 14.91 -0.61 1.58
C LYS A 12 13.54 -1.07 2.07
N LEU A 13 13.48 -2.13 2.86
CA LEU A 13 12.24 -2.57 3.51
C LEU A 13 11.70 -1.49 4.44
N MET A 14 12.56 -0.85 5.24
CA MET A 14 12.16 0.23 6.14
C MET A 14 11.66 1.46 5.37
N GLU A 15 12.23 1.77 4.21
CA GLU A 15 11.74 2.83 3.33
C GLU A 15 10.32 2.52 2.84
N TRP A 16 10.08 1.32 2.32
CA TRP A 16 8.74 0.88 1.90
C TRP A 16 7.73 0.89 3.06
N CYS A 17 8.13 0.41 4.24
CA CYS A 17 7.26 0.45 5.42
C CYS A 17 6.88 1.88 5.82
N ARG A 18 7.82 2.83 5.74
CA ARG A 18 7.53 4.25 6.02
C ARG A 18 6.55 4.82 5.00
N GLU A 19 6.71 4.49 3.73
CA GLU A 19 5.84 5.00 2.66
C GLU A 19 4.42 4.44 2.78
N VAL A 20 4.28 3.13 3.00
CA VAL A 20 2.99 2.50 3.29
C VAL A 20 2.33 3.14 4.52
N ALA A 21 3.09 3.37 5.60
CA ALA A 21 2.56 4.02 6.79
C ALA A 21 2.08 5.45 6.50
N ARG A 22 2.84 6.22 5.71
CA ARG A 22 2.47 7.58 5.26
C ARG A 22 1.16 7.58 4.48
N ILE A 23 0.98 6.62 3.57
CA ILE A 23 -0.26 6.47 2.79
C ILE A 23 -1.42 6.11 3.73
N CYS A 24 -1.27 5.10 4.59
CA CYS A 24 -2.36 4.63 5.45
C CYS A 24 -2.90 5.70 6.41
N VAL A 25 -2.07 6.67 6.83
CA VAL A 25 -2.52 7.78 7.68
C VAL A 25 -3.12 8.96 6.91
N SER A 26 -2.98 8.99 5.59
CA SER A 26 -3.53 10.05 4.73
C SER A 26 -5.06 10.04 4.70
N ASP A 27 -5.67 11.21 4.55
CA ASP A 27 -7.13 11.32 4.43
C ASP A 27 -7.65 10.81 3.08
N GLU A 28 -6.81 10.89 2.05
CA GLU A 28 -7.09 10.33 0.74
C GLU A 28 -7.25 8.81 0.80
N PHE A 29 -6.30 8.11 1.41
CA PHE A 29 -6.40 6.66 1.64
C PHE A 29 -7.65 6.30 2.44
N LYS A 30 -7.89 6.98 3.58
CA LYS A 30 -9.07 6.71 4.43
C LYS A 30 -10.38 6.90 3.66
N ARG A 31 -10.46 7.93 2.79
CA ARG A 31 -11.63 8.20 1.95
C ARG A 31 -11.82 7.09 0.93
N LEU A 32 -10.79 6.78 0.15
CA LEU A 32 -10.83 5.77 -0.90
C LEU A 32 -11.16 4.38 -0.34
N ASN A 33 -10.45 3.94 0.71
CA ASN A 33 -10.68 2.66 1.38
C ASN A 33 -12.15 2.54 1.87
N ARG A 34 -12.69 3.60 2.48
CA ARG A 34 -14.08 3.60 2.96
C ARG A 34 -15.07 3.46 1.81
N ASP A 35 -14.82 4.10 0.68
CA ASP A 35 -15.74 4.08 -0.45
C ASP A 35 -15.66 2.75 -1.21
N LEU A 36 -14.46 2.17 -1.38
CA LEU A 36 -14.26 0.80 -1.88
C LEU A 36 -14.90 -0.24 -0.97
N LEU A 37 -14.75 -0.13 0.35
CA LEU A 37 -15.36 -1.04 1.31
C LEU A 37 -16.90 -1.04 1.20
N LYS A 38 -17.51 0.14 1.05
CA LYS A 38 -18.95 0.25 0.82
C LYS A 38 -19.36 -0.42 -0.49
N PHE A 39 -18.56 -0.26 -1.54
CA PHE A 39 -18.80 -0.87 -2.84
C PHE A 39 -18.70 -2.40 -2.76
N TYR A 40 -17.59 -2.95 -2.25
CA TYR A 40 -17.37 -4.39 -2.15
C TYR A 40 -18.38 -5.10 -1.26
N ARG A 41 -18.80 -4.48 -0.15
CA ARG A 41 -19.89 -5.01 0.67
C ARG A 41 -21.22 -5.10 -0.07
N LYS A 42 -21.56 -4.09 -0.89
CA LYS A 42 -22.80 -4.09 -1.69
C LYS A 42 -22.76 -5.12 -2.81
N SER A 43 -21.58 -5.35 -3.38
CA SER A 43 -21.37 -6.32 -4.46
C SER A 43 -21.28 -7.78 -3.98
N GLY A 44 -21.22 -8.02 -2.67
CA GLY A 44 -21.14 -9.37 -2.10
C GLY A 44 -19.78 -10.05 -2.33
N MET A 45 -18.70 -9.27 -2.42
CA MET A 45 -17.34 -9.81 -2.58
C MET A 45 -16.88 -10.52 -1.29
N ASP A 46 -16.05 -11.54 -1.46
CA ASP A 46 -15.38 -12.20 -0.34
C ASP A 46 -14.31 -11.28 0.26
N ASP A 47 -14.27 -11.22 1.59
CA ASP A 47 -13.39 -10.34 2.38
C ASP A 47 -13.30 -8.87 1.87
N PRO A 48 -14.42 -8.12 1.92
CA PRO A 48 -14.47 -6.77 1.37
C PRO A 48 -13.56 -5.77 2.11
N PHE A 49 -13.09 -6.10 3.32
CA PHE A 49 -12.14 -5.28 4.06
C PHE A 49 -10.73 -5.41 3.51
N LEU A 50 -10.28 -6.64 3.29
CA LEU A 50 -8.96 -6.89 2.73
C LEU A 50 -8.86 -6.32 1.31
N LEU A 51 -9.88 -6.54 0.48
CA LEU A 51 -9.93 -6.00 -0.89
C LEU A 51 -9.87 -4.47 -0.90
N ALA A 52 -10.70 -3.81 -0.10
CA ALA A 52 -10.70 -2.34 -0.03
C ALA A 52 -9.36 -1.78 0.44
N PHE A 53 -8.73 -2.43 1.42
CA PHE A 53 -7.41 -2.03 1.92
C PHE A 53 -6.32 -2.20 0.85
N GLN A 54 -6.26 -3.36 0.20
CA GLN A 54 -5.27 -3.65 -0.83
C GLN A 54 -5.40 -2.69 -2.00
N ASP A 55 -6.61 -2.55 -2.56
CA ASP A 55 -6.82 -1.74 -3.75
C ASP A 55 -6.57 -0.26 -3.46
N SER A 56 -7.03 0.27 -2.32
CA SER A 56 -6.76 1.65 -1.96
C SER A 56 -5.28 1.94 -1.68
N LEU A 57 -4.55 0.98 -1.09
CA LEU A 57 -3.12 1.12 -0.85
C LEU A 57 -2.35 1.07 -2.17
N PHE A 58 -2.63 0.09 -3.03
CA PHE A 58 -1.94 -0.05 -4.31
C PHE A 58 -2.19 1.15 -5.22
N SER A 59 -3.43 1.63 -5.33
CA SER A 59 -3.72 2.83 -6.14
C SER A 59 -2.83 4.00 -5.73
N LEU A 60 -2.81 4.35 -4.44
CA LEU A 60 -2.04 5.50 -3.96
C LEU A 60 -0.54 5.28 -3.94
N PHE A 61 -0.09 4.04 -3.69
CA PHE A 61 1.31 3.68 -3.74
C PHE A 61 1.86 3.81 -5.16
N THR A 62 1.09 3.42 -6.18
CA THR A 62 1.49 3.55 -7.59
C THR A 62 1.36 4.97 -8.14
N GLU A 63 0.44 5.78 -7.61
CA GLU A 63 0.30 7.19 -8.00
C GLU A 63 1.45 8.07 -7.48
N GLY A 64 1.98 7.75 -6.30
CA GLY A 64 3.06 8.51 -5.67
C GLY A 64 4.46 8.17 -6.17
N ASP A 65 4.61 7.10 -6.94
CA ASP A 65 5.91 6.53 -7.29
C ASP A 65 6.05 6.43 -8.82
N GLU A 66 6.51 7.53 -9.44
CA GLU A 66 6.80 7.62 -10.89
C GLU A 66 7.80 6.52 -11.34
N ASN A 67 8.60 5.97 -10.42
CA ASN A 67 9.56 4.90 -10.71
C ASN A 67 8.96 3.49 -10.62
N PHE A 68 7.83 3.29 -9.92
CA PHE A 68 7.19 1.97 -9.84
C PHE A 68 6.57 1.55 -11.18
N GLN A 69 6.13 2.52 -11.99
CA GLN A 69 5.65 2.29 -13.36
C GLN A 69 6.72 1.67 -14.27
N GLN A 70 8.00 2.02 -14.09
CA GLN A 70 9.09 1.45 -14.92
C GLN A 70 9.41 -0.03 -14.62
N SER A 71 9.05 -0.53 -13.44
CA SER A 71 9.39 -1.91 -13.03
C SER A 71 8.48 -2.98 -13.63
N PHE A 72 7.29 -2.60 -14.12
CA PHE A 72 6.33 -3.50 -14.76
C PHE A 72 6.39 -3.48 -16.30
N GLU A 73 7.15 -2.56 -16.91
CA GLU A 73 7.31 -2.50 -18.39
C GLU A 73 8.43 -3.40 -18.94
N TYR A 74 9.19 -4.10 -18.09
CA TYR A 74 10.33 -4.96 -18.50
C TYR A 74 10.23 -6.43 -18.04
N ASN A 75 9.03 -6.97 -17.82
CA ASN A 75 8.84 -8.44 -17.68
C ASN A 75 8.07 -9.02 -18.86
#